data_AF-A0AAJ4D3X2-F1
#
_entry.id   AF-A0AAJ4D3X2-F1
#
_cell.length_a   1.000
_cell.length_b   1.000
_cell.length_c   1.000
_cell.angle_alpha   90.00
_cell.angle_beta   90.00
_cell.angle_gamma   90.00
#
_symmetry.space_group_name_H-M   'P 1'
#
loop_
_entity.id
_entity.type
_entity.pdbx_description
1 polymer ?
#
loop_
_entity_poly.entity_id
_entity_poly.type
_entity_poly.pdbx_seq_one_letter_code
_entity_poly.pdbx_strand_id
1 'polypeptide(L)'
;MNSLALTLKQLEKSNPDLAKRLRDSKHLQEKRAYPERYETLTVISEENCIYKQCDGSGLIWIKDHQENREFMKECPCKAVKLLEKKLLGARLPEEFKDVTLNSFEIDVYEQDISKERAANAKRISKNYVLKFEQMRDQGKGLYFYSKEKGSGKTRLAASIMKAIIKMHDKPDTPLKIIYSSTADLIGEIKKTFEEGSKIKTSEIIEAAKTADLAIFDDIGVENVKGWIEETFTRILDFRLQNKKPTIFTSNLAINELDLKYPDGRISSRVEKLAFPVRMPDEKIRSKIAQQENEQLLQSLFE
;
A
#
# COMPACT_ATOMS: atom_id res chain seq x y z
N MET A 1 54.78 -13.50 0.65
CA MET A 1 54.64 -13.87 -0.78
C MET A 1 53.72 -15.08 -0.87
N ASN A 2 52.59 -14.92 -1.57
CA ASN A 2 51.32 -15.62 -1.35
C ASN A 2 51.33 -17.13 -1.64
N SER A 3 50.90 -17.94 -0.66
CA SER A 3 50.69 -19.40 -0.79
C SER A 3 49.76 -19.78 -1.95
N LEU A 4 48.82 -18.89 -2.31
CA LEU A 4 47.89 -19.08 -3.42
C LEU A 4 48.56 -19.26 -4.80
N ALA A 5 49.70 -18.61 -5.03
CA ALA A 5 50.40 -18.69 -6.31
C ALA A 5 51.09 -20.05 -6.52
N LEU A 6 51.48 -20.69 -5.41
CA LEU A 6 52.03 -22.04 -5.41
C LEU A 6 50.93 -23.09 -5.62
N THR A 7 49.76 -22.90 -4.98
CA THR A 7 48.60 -23.79 -5.13
C THR A 7 48.08 -23.82 -6.56
N LEU A 8 48.03 -22.66 -7.25
CA LEU A 8 47.59 -22.57 -8.64
C LEU A 8 48.55 -23.28 -9.62
N LYS A 9 49.87 -23.15 -9.42
CA LYS A 9 50.88 -23.87 -10.23
C LYS A 9 50.83 -25.39 -10.03
N GLN A 10 50.48 -25.85 -8.82
CA GLN A 10 50.29 -27.28 -8.54
C GLN A 10 49.02 -27.83 -9.21
N LEU A 11 47.93 -27.05 -9.21
CA LEU A 11 46.67 -27.38 -9.88
C LEU A 11 46.80 -27.42 -11.42
N GLU A 12 47.62 -26.56 -12.01
CA GLU A 12 47.91 -26.56 -13.45
C GLU A 12 48.59 -27.84 -13.94
N LYS A 13 49.40 -28.48 -13.09
CA LYS A 13 50.07 -29.75 -13.41
C LYS A 13 49.16 -30.97 -13.23
N SER A 14 48.23 -30.94 -12.27
CA SER A 14 47.41 -32.11 -11.92
C SER A 14 46.07 -32.17 -12.66
N ASN A 15 45.48 -31.02 -13.02
CA ASN A 15 44.22 -31.00 -13.75
C ASN A 15 44.10 -29.74 -14.64
N PRO A 16 44.71 -29.78 -15.85
CA PRO A 16 44.83 -28.60 -16.71
C PRO A 16 43.48 -28.05 -17.19
N ASP A 17 42.45 -28.91 -17.34
CA ASP A 17 41.10 -28.47 -17.72
C ASP A 17 40.40 -27.70 -16.58
N LEU A 18 40.60 -28.12 -15.33
CA LEU A 18 40.07 -27.41 -14.15
C LEU A 18 40.80 -26.09 -13.91
N ALA A 19 42.11 -26.04 -14.10
CA ALA A 19 42.91 -24.82 -14.00
C ALA A 19 42.56 -23.81 -15.12
N LYS A 20 42.22 -24.31 -16.31
CA LYS A 20 41.66 -23.49 -17.40
C LYS A 20 40.28 -22.93 -17.01
N ARG A 21 39.35 -23.77 -16.54
CA ARG A 21 38.01 -23.35 -16.07
C ARG A 21 38.06 -22.35 -14.90
N LEU A 22 39.02 -22.46 -13.98
CA LEU A 22 39.19 -21.53 -12.86
C LEU A 22 39.76 -20.17 -13.32
N ARG A 23 40.66 -20.16 -14.31
CA ARG A 23 41.11 -18.92 -14.97
C ARG A 23 40.00 -18.27 -15.79
N ASP A 24 39.25 -19.08 -16.54
CA ASP A 24 38.09 -18.64 -17.30
C ASP A 24 36.98 -18.13 -16.36
N SER A 25 36.78 -18.76 -15.19
CA SER A 25 35.85 -18.32 -14.13
C SER A 25 36.26 -17.00 -13.48
N LYS A 26 37.56 -16.80 -13.20
CA LYS A 26 38.08 -15.49 -12.75
C LYS A 26 37.92 -14.40 -13.82
N HIS A 27 38.15 -14.74 -15.09
CA HIS A 27 37.85 -13.85 -16.22
C HIS A 27 36.34 -13.60 -16.40
N LEU A 28 35.47 -14.52 -15.97
CA LEU A 28 34.02 -14.30 -15.92
C LEU A 28 33.57 -13.40 -14.76
N GLN A 29 34.29 -13.38 -13.63
CA GLN A 29 33.96 -12.51 -12.49
C GLN A 29 34.49 -11.07 -12.63
N GLU A 30 35.50 -10.83 -13.47
CA GLU A 30 36.09 -9.49 -13.69
C GLU A 30 35.71 -8.80 -15.03
N LYS A 31 34.78 -9.36 -15.81
CA LYS A 31 34.25 -8.70 -17.04
C LYS A 31 32.73 -8.76 -17.16
N ARG A 32 32.03 -8.03 -16.30
CA ARG A 32 30.75 -7.39 -16.68
C ARG A 32 31.01 -5.93 -17.03
N ALA A 33 31.87 -5.71 -18.03
CA ALA A 33 31.92 -4.45 -18.75
C ALA A 33 31.16 -4.66 -20.05
N TYR A 34 30.06 -3.94 -20.25
CA TYR A 34 29.58 -3.59 -21.59
C TYR A 34 30.03 -2.15 -21.83
N PRO A 35 31.19 -1.87 -22.47
CA PRO A 35 31.70 -0.51 -22.53
C PRO A 35 31.86 0.05 -23.97
N GLU A 36 31.03 -0.33 -24.95
CA GLU A 36 31.21 0.21 -26.33
C GLU A 36 30.01 0.93 -26.94
N ARG A 37 28.77 0.62 -26.55
CA ARG A 37 27.59 1.30 -27.11
C ARG A 37 27.02 2.37 -26.20
N TYR A 38 26.82 2.06 -24.91
CA TYR A 38 26.10 2.92 -23.99
C TYR A 38 27.01 3.43 -22.87
N GLU A 39 27.05 4.76 -22.68
CA GLU A 39 27.70 5.44 -21.56
C GLU A 39 26.62 6.04 -20.64
N THR A 40 26.68 5.75 -19.34
CA THR A 40 25.80 6.37 -18.35
C THR A 40 26.39 7.70 -17.91
N LEU A 41 25.70 8.80 -18.21
CA LEU A 41 26.11 10.16 -17.86
C LEU A 41 25.61 10.59 -16.47
N THR A 42 24.59 9.92 -15.92
CA THR A 42 24.07 10.22 -14.57
C THR A 42 25.07 9.85 -13.48
N VAL A 43 25.35 10.80 -12.59
CA VAL A 43 26.12 10.56 -11.37
C VAL A 43 25.27 9.74 -10.39
N ILE A 44 25.71 8.54 -10.04
CA ILE A 44 24.93 7.64 -9.19
C ILE A 44 25.00 8.11 -7.72
N SER A 45 23.84 8.23 -7.07
CA SER A 45 23.74 8.49 -5.63
C SER A 45 23.41 7.20 -4.89
N GLU A 46 24.23 6.84 -3.89
CA GLU A 46 23.96 5.68 -3.02
C GLU A 46 22.87 5.96 -1.99
N GLU A 47 22.71 7.23 -1.58
CA GLU A 47 21.74 7.64 -0.56
C GLU A 47 20.34 7.83 -1.15
N ASN A 48 20.24 8.45 -2.32
CA ASN A 48 18.96 8.89 -2.88
C ASN A 48 18.32 7.89 -3.86
N CYS A 49 19.02 6.80 -4.20
CA CYS A 49 18.54 5.73 -5.07
C CYS A 49 18.79 4.35 -4.46
N ILE A 50 17.72 3.70 -4.00
CA ILE A 50 17.78 2.33 -3.42
C ILE A 50 18.33 1.27 -4.38
N TYR A 51 18.27 1.53 -5.68
CA TYR A 51 18.80 0.63 -6.72
C TYR A 51 20.23 1.00 -7.16
N LYS A 52 20.79 2.09 -6.63
CA LYS A 52 22.12 2.62 -6.98
C LYS A 52 22.33 2.74 -8.50
N GLN A 53 21.32 3.28 -9.19
CA GLN A 53 21.28 3.38 -10.66
C GLN A 53 21.10 4.82 -11.19
N CYS A 54 20.72 5.77 -10.34
CA CYS A 54 20.56 7.18 -10.71
C CYS A 54 21.01 8.10 -9.58
N ASP A 55 20.97 9.41 -9.81
CA ASP A 55 21.23 10.49 -8.84
C ASP A 55 20.12 10.69 -7.79
N GLY A 56 19.04 9.90 -7.89
CA GLY A 56 17.83 10.04 -7.08
C GLY A 56 16.68 10.74 -7.80
N SER A 57 16.89 11.31 -8.99
CA SER A 57 15.80 11.87 -9.81
C SER A 57 14.80 10.81 -10.28
N GLY A 58 15.23 9.54 -10.33
CA GLY A 58 14.46 8.48 -10.98
C GLY A 58 14.68 8.41 -12.50
N LEU A 59 15.64 9.16 -13.03
CA LEU A 59 16.03 9.16 -14.44
C LEU A 59 17.51 8.82 -14.58
N ILE A 60 17.85 8.10 -15.65
CA ILE A 60 19.21 7.70 -16.01
C ILE A 60 19.50 8.29 -17.38
N TRP A 61 20.45 9.20 -17.44
CA TRP A 61 20.94 9.81 -18.66
C TRP A 61 21.96 8.87 -19.30
N ILE A 62 21.69 8.47 -20.54
CA ILE A 62 22.50 7.52 -21.29
C ILE A 62 22.85 8.13 -22.65
N LYS A 63 24.10 7.95 -23.06
CA LYS A 63 24.61 8.25 -24.39
C LYS A 63 24.77 6.97 -25.19
N ASP A 64 24.19 6.92 -26.39
CA ASP A 64 24.42 5.86 -27.38
C ASP A 64 25.47 6.35 -28.38
N HIS A 65 26.67 5.77 -28.31
CA HIS A 65 27.79 6.12 -29.21
C HIS A 65 27.57 5.65 -30.65
N GLN A 66 26.73 4.65 -30.90
CA GLN A 66 26.44 4.17 -32.26
C GLN A 66 25.47 5.09 -32.98
N GLU A 67 24.43 5.54 -32.27
CA GLU A 67 23.41 6.45 -32.84
C GLU A 67 23.74 7.93 -32.61
N ASN A 68 24.85 8.22 -31.92
CA ASN A 68 25.30 9.55 -31.52
C ASN A 68 24.16 10.40 -30.91
N ARG A 69 23.39 9.78 -30.02
CA ARG A 69 22.27 10.43 -29.35
C ARG A 69 22.31 10.20 -27.85
N GLU A 70 21.68 11.11 -27.14
CA GLU A 70 21.47 11.02 -25.70
C GLU A 70 19.99 10.87 -25.40
N PHE A 71 19.67 10.05 -24.42
CA PHE A 71 18.30 9.86 -23.99
C PHE A 71 18.23 9.60 -22.49
N MET A 72 17.03 9.79 -21.93
CA MET A 72 16.72 9.48 -20.55
C MET A 72 15.96 8.16 -20.48
N LYS A 73 16.39 7.29 -19.59
CA LYS A 73 15.68 6.07 -19.21
C LYS A 73 15.14 6.21 -17.79
N GLU A 74 13.99 5.62 -17.51
CA GLU A 74 13.48 5.56 -16.14
C GLU A 74 14.29 4.58 -15.28
N CYS A 75 14.70 5.06 -14.10
CA CYS A 75 15.23 4.22 -13.04
C CYS A 75 14.07 3.53 -12.29
N PRO A 76 14.20 2.27 -11.87
CA PRO A 76 13.18 1.60 -11.06
C PRO A 76 12.79 2.35 -9.77
N CYS A 77 13.67 3.19 -9.20
CA CYS A 77 13.33 3.99 -8.02
C CYS A 77 12.26 5.04 -8.31
N LYS A 78 12.05 5.45 -9.57
CA LYS A 78 10.99 6.41 -9.95
C LYS A 78 9.62 5.87 -9.58
N ALA A 79 9.34 4.62 -9.92
CA ALA A 79 8.06 3.98 -9.60
C ALA A 79 7.83 3.89 -8.07
N VAL A 80 8.88 3.60 -7.30
CA VAL A 80 8.81 3.57 -5.83
C VAL A 80 8.49 4.96 -5.27
N LYS A 81 9.22 6.00 -5.70
CA LYS A 81 9.01 7.39 -5.25
C LYS A 81 7.63 7.92 -5.63
N LEU A 82 7.15 7.59 -6.83
CA LEU A 82 5.80 7.98 -7.28
C LEU A 82 4.73 7.32 -6.40
N LEU A 83 4.88 6.03 -6.09
CA LEU A 83 3.98 5.34 -5.18
C LEU A 83 3.99 5.98 -3.79
N GLU A 84 5.17 6.22 -3.20
CA GLU A 84 5.28 6.88 -1.89
C GLU A 84 4.60 8.25 -1.86
N LYS A 85 4.83 9.08 -2.87
CA LYS A 85 4.18 10.39 -3.01
C LYS A 85 2.66 10.25 -3.10
N LYS A 86 2.16 9.23 -3.81
CA LYS A 86 0.71 8.96 -3.89
C LYS A 86 0.12 8.49 -2.56
N LEU A 87 0.81 7.64 -1.82
CA LEU A 87 0.34 7.17 -0.51
C LEU A 87 0.30 8.31 0.52
N LEU A 88 1.31 9.18 0.49
CA LEU A 88 1.34 10.40 1.30
C LEU A 88 0.18 11.34 0.93
N GLY A 89 -0.04 11.59 -0.36
CA GLY A 89 -1.16 12.40 -0.85
C GLY A 89 -2.53 11.79 -0.54
N ALA A 90 -2.62 10.46 -0.49
CA ALA A 90 -3.81 9.74 -0.05
C ALA A 90 -3.98 9.70 1.47
N ARG A 91 -3.04 10.25 2.25
CA ARG A 91 -3.05 10.27 3.73
C ARG A 91 -3.07 8.86 4.37
N LEU A 92 -2.45 7.88 3.71
CA LEU A 92 -2.30 6.55 4.31
C LEU A 92 -1.34 6.64 5.52
N PRO A 93 -1.71 6.11 6.70
CA PRO A 93 -0.82 6.09 7.87
C PRO A 93 0.48 5.33 7.61
N GLU A 94 1.58 5.83 8.20
CA GLU A 94 2.92 5.27 8.00
C GLU A 94 3.02 3.80 8.43
N GLU A 95 2.27 3.38 9.45
CA GLU A 95 2.20 1.98 9.90
C GLU A 95 1.70 1.01 8.81
N PHE A 96 1.02 1.51 7.78
CA PHE A 96 0.56 0.73 6.63
C PHE A 96 1.41 0.93 5.37
N LYS A 97 2.53 1.66 5.47
CA LYS A 97 3.39 1.95 4.32
C LYS A 97 3.90 0.69 3.64
N ASP A 98 4.20 -0.37 4.38
CA ASP A 98 4.79 -1.62 3.85
C ASP A 98 3.82 -2.80 3.72
N VAL A 99 2.56 -2.65 4.14
CA VAL A 99 1.59 -3.76 4.05
C VAL A 99 1.18 -4.05 2.61
N THR A 100 1.02 -5.32 2.26
CA THR A 100 0.56 -5.74 0.93
C THR A 100 -0.41 -6.89 1.08
N LEU A 101 -1.18 -7.18 0.02
CA LEU A 101 -2.02 -8.37 0.00
C LEU A 101 -1.19 -9.65 0.19
N ASN A 102 0.04 -9.69 -0.32
CA ASN A 102 0.90 -10.87 -0.19
C ASN A 102 1.38 -11.06 1.25
N SER A 103 1.75 -9.98 1.94
CA SER A 103 2.19 -10.05 3.34
C SER A 103 1.05 -10.28 4.34
N PHE A 104 -0.22 -10.32 3.90
CA PHE A 104 -1.33 -10.73 4.76
C PHE A 104 -1.28 -12.24 5.06
N GLU A 105 -0.74 -12.58 6.21
CA GLU A 105 -0.59 -13.95 6.69
C GLU A 105 -1.90 -14.50 7.26
N ILE A 106 -2.23 -15.74 6.89
CA ILE A 106 -3.44 -16.44 7.34
C ILE A 106 -3.10 -17.36 8.53
N ASP A 107 -1.87 -17.81 8.64
CA ASP A 107 -1.47 -18.76 9.67
C ASP A 107 -1.35 -18.14 11.07
N VAL A 108 -1.40 -16.81 11.16
CA VAL A 108 -1.45 -16.05 12.42
C VAL A 108 -2.80 -16.18 13.15
N TYR A 109 -3.85 -16.63 12.47
CA TYR A 109 -5.16 -16.90 13.08
C TYR A 109 -5.16 -18.31 13.67
N GLU A 110 -5.69 -18.48 14.88
CA GLU A 110 -5.63 -19.76 15.58
C GLU A 110 -6.69 -20.74 15.11
N GLN A 111 -7.94 -20.28 15.01
CA GLN A 111 -9.07 -21.16 14.73
C GLN A 111 -9.17 -21.45 13.23
N ASP A 112 -9.50 -22.68 12.85
CA ASP A 112 -9.65 -23.05 11.44
C ASP A 112 -10.72 -22.21 10.72
N ILE A 113 -11.83 -21.90 11.40
CA ILE A 113 -12.86 -21.00 10.88
C ILE A 113 -12.33 -19.57 10.67
N SER A 114 -11.42 -19.11 11.52
CA SER A 114 -10.77 -17.81 11.38
C SER A 114 -9.80 -17.81 10.20
N LYS A 115 -9.02 -18.88 10.02
CA LYS A 115 -8.14 -19.05 8.86
C LYS A 115 -8.94 -19.06 7.55
N GLU A 116 -10.06 -19.77 7.52
CA GLU A 116 -10.94 -19.80 6.35
C GLU A 116 -11.51 -18.40 6.03
N ARG A 117 -12.00 -17.69 7.04
CA ARG A 117 -12.49 -16.31 6.89
C ARG A 117 -11.40 -15.35 6.42
N ALA A 118 -10.21 -15.43 7.00
CA ALA A 118 -9.05 -14.64 6.58
C ALA A 118 -8.64 -14.93 5.14
N ALA A 119 -8.61 -16.21 4.74
CA ALA A 119 -8.32 -16.64 3.37
C ALA A 119 -9.37 -16.11 2.38
N ASN A 120 -10.65 -16.19 2.74
CA ASN A 120 -11.75 -15.66 1.95
C ASN A 120 -11.65 -14.14 1.80
N ALA A 121 -11.39 -13.40 2.88
CA ALA A 121 -11.19 -11.96 2.84
C ALA A 121 -9.99 -11.56 1.96
N LYS A 122 -8.86 -12.27 2.08
CA LYS A 122 -7.68 -12.07 1.22
C LYS A 122 -8.01 -12.32 -0.25
N ARG A 123 -8.75 -13.39 -0.55
CA ARG A 123 -9.18 -13.74 -1.92
C ARG A 123 -10.14 -12.71 -2.52
N ILE A 124 -11.13 -12.26 -1.75
CA ILE A 124 -12.05 -11.19 -2.16
C ILE A 124 -11.26 -9.91 -2.43
N SER A 125 -10.33 -9.54 -1.54
CA SER A 125 -9.47 -8.36 -1.69
C SER A 125 -8.64 -8.42 -2.98
N LYS A 126 -8.00 -9.57 -3.26
CA LYS A 126 -7.26 -9.79 -4.50
C LYS A 126 -8.16 -9.63 -5.73
N ASN A 127 -9.33 -10.27 -5.73
CA ASN A 127 -10.24 -10.21 -6.87
C ASN A 127 -10.85 -8.81 -7.07
N TYR A 128 -11.10 -8.09 -5.99
CA TYR A 128 -11.55 -6.69 -6.03
C TYR A 128 -10.51 -5.80 -6.71
N VAL A 129 -9.23 -5.94 -6.35
CA VAL A 129 -8.14 -5.22 -7.04
C VAL A 129 -8.10 -5.60 -8.52
N LEU A 130 -8.13 -6.89 -8.86
CA LEU A 130 -8.08 -7.33 -10.26
C LEU A 130 -9.24 -6.78 -11.11
N LYS A 131 -10.41 -6.62 -10.48
CA LYS A 131 -11.64 -6.13 -11.14
C LYS A 131 -11.95 -4.67 -10.81
N PHE A 132 -10.97 -3.89 -10.38
CA PHE A 132 -11.22 -2.56 -9.83
C PHE A 132 -11.96 -1.63 -10.81
N GLU A 133 -11.61 -1.61 -12.10
CA GLU A 133 -12.33 -0.76 -13.08
C GLU A 133 -13.82 -1.13 -13.17
N GLN A 134 -14.15 -2.43 -13.16
CA GLN A 134 -15.55 -2.88 -13.10
C GLN A 134 -16.24 -2.41 -11.81
N MET A 135 -15.55 -2.54 -10.66
CA MET A 135 -16.08 -2.09 -9.37
C MET A 135 -16.27 -0.57 -9.35
N ARG A 136 -15.37 0.16 -10.02
CA ARG A 136 -15.41 1.61 -10.20
C ARG A 136 -16.60 2.06 -11.03
N ASP A 137 -16.86 1.42 -12.15
CA ASP A 137 -18.02 1.70 -13.01
C ASP A 137 -19.36 1.41 -12.30
N GLN A 138 -19.35 0.49 -11.35
CA GLN A 138 -20.50 0.14 -10.51
C GLN A 138 -20.60 0.99 -9.24
N GLY A 139 -19.55 1.74 -8.88
CA GLY A 139 -19.46 2.47 -7.62
C GLY A 139 -19.43 1.58 -6.37
N LYS A 140 -19.03 0.31 -6.50
CA LYS A 140 -19.05 -0.67 -5.43
C LYS A 140 -17.70 -0.80 -4.75
N GLY A 141 -17.68 -0.73 -3.42
CA GLY A 141 -16.53 -1.01 -2.57
C GLY A 141 -16.72 -2.23 -1.66
N LEU A 142 -15.96 -2.29 -0.57
CA LEU A 142 -15.96 -3.40 0.39
C LEU A 142 -16.17 -2.88 1.81
N TYR A 143 -16.90 -3.62 2.63
CA TYR A 143 -17.11 -3.31 4.04
C TYR A 143 -16.50 -4.41 4.90
N PHE A 144 -15.30 -4.19 5.42
CA PHE A 144 -14.63 -5.16 6.29
C PHE A 144 -15.12 -5.01 7.72
N TYR A 145 -15.62 -6.09 8.32
CA TYR A 145 -16.13 -6.02 9.69
C TYR A 145 -15.89 -7.28 10.51
N SER A 146 -15.69 -7.10 11.81
CA SER A 146 -15.60 -8.14 12.84
C SER A 146 -15.86 -7.48 14.19
N LYS A 147 -16.36 -8.23 15.16
CA LYS A 147 -16.60 -7.68 16.51
C LYS A 147 -15.29 -7.27 17.20
N GLU A 148 -14.21 -7.99 16.90
CA GLU A 148 -12.91 -7.75 17.51
C GLU A 148 -12.08 -6.70 16.77
N LYS A 149 -11.39 -5.86 17.56
CA LYS A 149 -10.35 -4.94 17.07
C LYS A 149 -9.07 -5.71 16.77
N GLY A 150 -8.28 -5.23 15.81
CA GLY A 150 -6.98 -5.81 15.48
C GLY A 150 -7.04 -7.10 14.66
N SER A 151 -8.17 -7.43 14.04
CA SER A 151 -8.36 -8.59 13.14
C SER A 151 -7.84 -8.39 11.71
N GLY A 152 -7.15 -7.29 11.41
CA GLY A 152 -6.56 -7.03 10.09
C GLY A 152 -7.48 -6.33 9.07
N LYS A 153 -8.65 -5.79 9.47
CA LYS A 153 -9.56 -5.00 8.62
C LYS A 153 -8.85 -3.85 7.88
N THR A 154 -8.28 -2.92 8.64
CA THR A 154 -7.55 -1.74 8.13
C THR A 154 -6.34 -2.15 7.29
N ARG A 155 -5.62 -3.20 7.72
CA ARG A 155 -4.47 -3.76 6.99
C ARG A 155 -4.87 -4.22 5.58
N LEU A 156 -6.00 -4.92 5.42
CA LEU A 156 -6.50 -5.32 4.10
C LEU A 156 -6.97 -4.12 3.28
N ALA A 157 -7.69 -3.17 3.88
CA ALA A 157 -8.13 -1.96 3.20
C ALA A 157 -6.93 -1.16 2.63
N ALA A 158 -5.89 -0.94 3.44
CA ALA A 158 -4.64 -0.30 3.03
C ALA A 158 -3.91 -1.10 1.93
N SER A 159 -3.87 -2.43 2.06
CA SER A 159 -3.27 -3.31 1.06
C SER A 159 -3.99 -3.24 -0.29
N ILE A 160 -5.31 -3.12 -0.29
CA ILE A 160 -6.13 -2.91 -1.50
C ILE A 160 -5.82 -1.56 -2.13
N MET A 161 -5.79 -0.47 -1.35
CA MET A 161 -5.44 0.86 -1.85
C MET A 161 -4.09 0.84 -2.56
N LYS A 162 -3.05 0.31 -1.91
CA LYS A 162 -1.70 0.22 -2.49
C LYS A 162 -1.69 -0.60 -3.78
N ALA A 163 -2.37 -1.74 -3.79
CA ALA A 163 -2.44 -2.60 -4.96
C ALA A 163 -3.21 -1.93 -6.12
N ILE A 164 -4.27 -1.16 -5.82
CA ILE A 164 -5.00 -0.38 -6.83
C ILE A 164 -4.13 0.71 -7.43
N ILE A 165 -3.41 1.48 -6.61
CA ILE A 165 -2.48 2.50 -7.11
C ILE A 165 -1.45 1.85 -8.02
N LYS A 166 -0.87 0.72 -7.62
CA LYS A 166 0.15 0.04 -8.42
C LYS A 166 -0.37 -0.52 -9.75
N MET A 167 -1.63 -0.96 -9.81
CA MET A 167 -2.16 -1.70 -10.96
C MET A 167 -3.04 -0.88 -11.90
N HIS A 168 -3.73 0.14 -11.39
CA HIS A 168 -4.76 0.88 -12.14
C HIS A 168 -4.47 2.36 -12.28
N ASP A 169 -3.49 2.89 -11.54
CA ASP A 169 -3.10 4.28 -11.69
C ASP A 169 -2.36 4.52 -13.00
N LYS A 170 -2.80 5.53 -13.75
CA LYS A 170 -2.26 5.87 -15.06
C LYS A 170 -1.75 7.32 -15.05
N PRO A 171 -0.58 7.61 -15.65
CA PRO A 171 -0.05 8.98 -15.71
C PRO A 171 -1.02 10.00 -16.31
N ASP A 172 -1.73 9.62 -17.38
CA ASP A 172 -2.64 10.53 -18.10
C ASP A 172 -3.98 10.76 -17.40
N THR A 173 -4.38 9.79 -16.57
CA THR A 173 -5.63 9.83 -15.79
C THR A 173 -5.35 9.36 -14.37
N PRO A 174 -4.65 10.17 -13.55
CA PRO A 174 -4.21 9.75 -12.22
C PRO A 174 -5.43 9.55 -11.32
N LEU A 175 -5.46 8.41 -10.63
CA LEU A 175 -6.48 8.12 -9.63
C LEU A 175 -6.34 9.06 -8.45
N LYS A 176 -7.45 9.68 -8.06
CA LYS A 176 -7.59 10.41 -6.81
C LYS A 176 -8.04 9.43 -5.74
N ILE A 177 -7.22 9.22 -4.73
CA ILE A 177 -7.51 8.25 -3.66
C ILE A 177 -7.31 8.93 -2.31
N ILE A 178 -8.16 8.63 -1.35
CA ILE A 178 -8.10 9.17 0.00
C ILE A 178 -8.30 8.08 1.05
N TYR A 179 -7.49 8.11 2.09
CA TYR A 179 -7.67 7.41 3.34
C TYR A 179 -8.08 8.44 4.40
N SER A 180 -9.07 8.10 5.22
CA SER A 180 -9.37 8.85 6.42
C SER A 180 -9.93 7.89 7.45
N SER A 181 -9.48 8.01 8.71
CA SER A 181 -10.30 7.50 9.80
C SER A 181 -11.62 8.28 9.82
N THR A 182 -12.70 7.63 10.20
CA THR A 182 -14.01 8.29 10.28
C THR A 182 -14.00 9.35 11.39
N ALA A 183 -13.24 9.10 12.47
CA ALA A 183 -12.98 10.08 13.52
C ALA A 183 -12.30 11.36 13.00
N ASP A 184 -11.26 11.25 12.16
CA ASP A 184 -10.60 12.41 11.56
C ASP A 184 -11.53 13.17 10.63
N LEU A 185 -12.30 12.45 9.80
CA LEU A 185 -13.25 13.06 8.88
C LEU A 185 -14.33 13.85 9.64
N ILE A 186 -14.84 13.30 10.74
CA ILE A 186 -15.78 13.98 11.63
C ILE A 186 -15.13 15.20 12.31
N GLY A 187 -13.87 15.08 12.72
CA GLY A 187 -13.11 16.20 13.25
C GLY A 187 -13.02 17.35 12.24
N GLU A 188 -12.75 17.05 10.98
CA GLU A 188 -12.74 18.02 9.89
C GLU A 188 -14.11 18.64 9.64
N ILE A 189 -15.18 17.84 9.70
CA ILE A 189 -16.56 18.34 9.63
C ILE A 189 -16.77 19.37 10.75
N LYS A 190 -16.48 19.04 12.01
CA LYS A 190 -16.66 19.94 13.16
C LYS A 190 -15.93 21.28 12.98
N LYS A 191 -14.66 21.25 12.54
CA LYS A 191 -13.84 22.46 12.33
C LYS A 191 -14.46 23.44 11.33
N THR A 192 -15.11 22.95 10.27
CA THR A 192 -15.76 23.84 9.29
C THR A 192 -16.86 24.73 9.87
N PHE A 193 -17.34 24.42 11.08
CA PHE A 193 -18.36 25.20 11.77
C PHE A 193 -17.78 26.19 12.79
N GLU A 194 -16.72 25.82 13.52
CA GLU A 194 -16.17 26.63 14.61
C GLU A 194 -15.52 27.94 14.14
N GLU A 195 -15.04 28.01 12.90
CA GLU A 195 -14.27 29.18 12.40
C GLU A 195 -15.11 30.38 11.90
N GLY A 196 -16.44 30.36 12.07
CA GLY A 196 -17.27 31.57 12.10
C GLY A 196 -17.37 32.47 10.84
N SER A 197 -16.63 32.24 9.75
CA SER A 197 -16.80 33.02 8.52
C SER A 197 -16.25 32.31 7.28
N LYS A 198 -17.13 32.09 6.30
CA LYS A 198 -16.91 31.40 5.01
C LYS A 198 -16.59 29.92 5.18
N ILE A 199 -17.57 29.08 4.84
CA ILE A 199 -17.40 27.64 4.57
C ILE A 199 -16.37 27.52 3.44
N LYS A 200 -15.07 27.53 3.76
CA LYS A 200 -14.09 26.85 2.94
C LYS A 200 -14.44 25.39 3.12
N THR A 201 -14.99 24.75 2.10
CA THR A 201 -15.12 23.30 2.08
C THR A 201 -13.75 22.74 2.43
N SER A 202 -13.62 22.09 3.59
CA SER A 202 -12.35 21.45 3.98
C SER A 202 -11.91 20.59 2.79
N GLU A 203 -10.68 20.80 2.32
CA GLU A 203 -10.12 20.06 1.19
C GLU A 203 -10.26 18.54 1.41
N ILE A 204 -10.24 18.12 2.68
CA ILE A 204 -10.45 16.74 3.12
C ILE A 204 -11.88 16.29 2.89
N ILE A 205 -12.89 17.13 3.19
CA ILE A 205 -14.30 16.81 2.93
C ILE A 205 -14.55 16.68 1.42
N GLU A 206 -13.98 17.59 0.63
CA GLU A 206 -14.13 17.54 -0.83
C GLU A 206 -13.39 16.34 -1.44
N ALA A 207 -12.20 16.01 -0.94
CA ALA A 207 -11.48 14.79 -1.32
C ALA A 207 -12.28 13.53 -0.93
N ALA A 208 -12.83 13.49 0.29
CA ALA A 208 -13.68 12.39 0.77
C ALA A 208 -14.91 12.19 -0.12
N LYS A 209 -15.49 13.27 -0.67
CA LYS A 209 -16.60 13.19 -1.63
C LYS A 209 -16.16 12.75 -3.03
N THR A 210 -15.12 13.36 -3.57
CA THR A 210 -14.84 13.31 -5.02
C THR A 210 -13.79 12.29 -5.44
N ALA A 211 -12.99 11.78 -4.50
CA ALA A 211 -11.96 10.79 -4.80
C ALA A 211 -12.54 9.54 -5.48
N ASP A 212 -11.81 9.05 -6.49
CA ASP A 212 -12.13 7.85 -7.27
C ASP A 212 -12.15 6.59 -6.41
N LEU A 213 -11.42 6.58 -5.30
CA LEU A 213 -11.53 5.60 -4.23
C LEU A 213 -11.38 6.31 -2.88
N ALA A 214 -12.25 6.01 -1.92
CA ALA A 214 -12.08 6.42 -0.53
C ALA A 214 -12.04 5.20 0.39
N ILE A 215 -11.19 5.29 1.42
CA ILE A 215 -11.19 4.39 2.57
C ILE A 215 -11.65 5.19 3.77
N PHE A 216 -12.77 4.77 4.36
CA PHE A 216 -13.26 5.27 5.64
C PHE A 216 -13.02 4.21 6.71
N ASP A 217 -11.98 4.44 7.50
CA ASP A 217 -11.50 3.50 8.50
C ASP A 217 -12.26 3.68 9.83
N ASP A 218 -12.53 2.57 10.51
CA ASP A 218 -13.15 2.47 11.83
C ASP A 218 -14.51 3.21 11.96
N ILE A 219 -15.39 3.06 10.97
CA ILE A 219 -16.75 3.61 11.03
C ILE A 219 -17.56 2.98 12.19
N GLY A 220 -18.20 3.80 13.01
CA GLY A 220 -19.06 3.38 14.12
C GLY A 220 -18.36 3.31 15.48
N VAL A 221 -17.13 3.82 15.60
CA VAL A 221 -16.44 4.01 16.88
C VAL A 221 -16.92 5.29 17.58
N GLU A 222 -17.25 6.31 16.81
CA GLU A 222 -17.84 7.56 17.21
C GLU A 222 -19.32 7.42 17.64
N ASN A 223 -19.80 8.40 18.41
CA ASN A 223 -21.23 8.68 18.53
C ASN A 223 -21.44 10.10 18.01
N VAL A 224 -22.02 10.24 16.83
CA VAL A 224 -22.35 11.55 16.23
C VAL A 224 -23.85 11.63 16.01
N LYS A 225 -24.38 12.85 16.04
CA LYS A 225 -25.80 13.15 15.85
C LYS A 225 -25.97 14.51 15.18
N GLY A 226 -27.19 14.77 14.69
CA GLY A 226 -27.56 16.05 14.10
C GLY A 226 -26.70 16.39 12.88
N TRP A 227 -26.32 17.67 12.74
CA TRP A 227 -25.72 18.18 11.50
C TRP A 227 -24.40 17.51 11.10
N ILE A 228 -23.61 17.00 12.06
CA ILE A 228 -22.34 16.31 11.78
C ILE A 228 -22.64 15.01 11.03
N GLU A 229 -23.62 14.27 11.53
CA GLU A 229 -24.10 13.03 10.91
C GLU A 229 -24.76 13.30 9.56
N GLU A 230 -25.56 14.37 9.45
CA GLU A 230 -26.13 14.81 8.16
C GLU A 230 -25.04 15.13 7.14
N THR A 231 -23.96 15.80 7.57
CA THR A 231 -22.84 16.14 6.69
C THR A 231 -22.11 14.89 6.23
N PHE A 232 -21.83 13.95 7.13
CA PHE A 232 -21.23 12.67 6.75
C PHE A 232 -22.16 11.87 5.82
N THR A 233 -23.47 11.87 6.08
CA THR A 233 -24.49 11.28 5.20
C THR A 233 -24.46 11.90 3.81
N ARG A 234 -24.32 13.23 3.70
CA ARG A 234 -24.17 13.93 2.41
C ARG A 234 -22.90 13.53 1.65
N ILE A 235 -21.81 13.22 2.36
CA ILE A 235 -20.60 12.66 1.74
C ILE A 235 -20.93 11.30 1.12
N LEU A 236 -21.57 10.40 1.86
CA LEU A 236 -21.95 9.08 1.36
C LEU A 236 -22.96 9.14 0.22
N ASP A 237 -23.95 10.03 0.30
CA ASP A 237 -24.94 10.24 -0.75
C ASP A 237 -24.28 10.74 -2.05
N PHE A 238 -23.34 11.69 -1.96
CA PHE A 238 -22.58 12.15 -3.13
C PHE A 238 -21.80 10.99 -3.76
N ARG A 239 -21.11 10.19 -2.95
CA ARG A 239 -20.34 9.04 -3.44
C ARG A 239 -21.25 8.01 -4.11
N LEU A 240 -22.43 7.74 -3.54
CA LEU A 240 -23.40 6.83 -4.11
C LEU A 240 -23.95 7.33 -5.44
N GLN A 241 -24.37 8.60 -5.50
CA GLN A 241 -24.92 9.24 -6.71
C GLN A 241 -23.91 9.29 -7.85
N ASN A 242 -22.63 9.51 -7.54
CA ASN A 242 -21.56 9.64 -8.52
C ASN A 242 -20.75 8.35 -8.71
N LYS A 243 -21.27 7.21 -8.23
CA LYS A 243 -20.64 5.89 -8.34
C LYS A 243 -19.16 5.89 -7.93
N LYS A 244 -18.85 6.46 -6.76
CA LYS A 244 -17.49 6.50 -6.21
C LYS A 244 -17.30 5.32 -5.23
N PRO A 245 -16.51 4.28 -5.59
CA PRO A 245 -16.23 3.15 -4.71
C PRO A 245 -15.71 3.57 -3.34
N THR A 246 -16.23 2.95 -2.30
CA THR A 246 -15.86 3.29 -0.92
C THR A 246 -15.58 2.01 -0.14
N ILE A 247 -14.37 1.89 0.39
CA ILE A 247 -14.00 0.80 1.28
C ILE A 247 -14.18 1.29 2.71
N PHE A 248 -14.79 0.46 3.55
CA PHE A 248 -15.04 0.73 4.95
C PHE A 248 -14.39 -0.35 5.81
N THR A 249 -14.02 0.02 7.03
CA THR A 249 -13.69 -0.93 8.08
C THR A 249 -14.51 -0.59 9.33
N SER A 250 -15.00 -1.61 10.04
CA SER A 250 -15.82 -1.38 11.23
C SER A 250 -15.71 -2.51 12.24
N ASN A 251 -16.00 -2.20 13.50
CA ASN A 251 -16.24 -3.23 14.52
C ASN A 251 -17.72 -3.66 14.61
N LEU A 252 -18.57 -3.10 13.76
CA LEU A 252 -20.01 -3.31 13.71
C LEU A 252 -20.41 -3.94 12.37
N ALA A 253 -21.42 -4.79 12.37
CA ALA A 253 -22.13 -5.13 11.15
C ALA A 253 -22.90 -3.90 10.63
N ILE A 254 -23.22 -3.89 9.33
CA ILE A 254 -23.87 -2.74 8.68
C ILE A 254 -25.20 -2.38 9.36
N ASN A 255 -25.98 -3.39 9.77
CA ASN A 255 -27.26 -3.20 10.46
C ASN A 255 -27.13 -2.65 11.88
N GLU A 256 -25.93 -2.62 12.46
CA GLU A 256 -25.65 -2.04 13.77
C GLU A 256 -25.19 -0.58 13.68
N LEU A 257 -24.89 -0.07 12.47
CA LEU A 257 -24.43 1.31 12.28
C LEU A 257 -25.47 2.35 12.72
N ASP A 258 -26.76 2.07 12.56
CA ASP A 258 -27.81 3.02 12.93
C ASP A 258 -27.91 3.23 14.46
N LEU A 259 -27.30 2.36 15.27
CA LEU A 259 -27.14 2.59 16.72
C LEU A 259 -26.17 3.74 17.02
N LYS A 260 -25.22 3.98 16.10
CA LYS A 260 -24.21 5.04 16.17
C LYS A 260 -24.60 6.29 15.39
N TYR A 261 -25.44 6.08 14.38
CA TYR A 261 -25.91 7.06 13.41
C TYR A 261 -27.44 6.98 13.28
N PRO A 262 -28.18 7.45 14.30
CA PRO A 262 -29.63 7.29 14.34
C PRO A 262 -30.39 8.17 13.34
N ASP A 263 -29.80 9.28 12.89
CA ASP A 263 -30.50 10.33 12.13
C ASP A 263 -30.33 10.17 10.60
N GLY A 264 -29.16 9.67 10.18
CA GLY A 264 -28.62 9.74 8.81
C GLY A 264 -28.88 8.51 7.96
N ARG A 265 -29.45 7.43 8.52
CA ARG A 265 -29.70 6.15 7.82
C ARG A 265 -28.43 5.63 7.11
N ILE A 266 -27.29 5.75 7.79
CA ILE A 266 -25.97 5.45 7.22
C ILE A 266 -25.87 3.98 6.80
N SER A 267 -26.48 3.06 7.54
CA SER A 267 -26.52 1.63 7.21
C SER A 267 -26.96 1.40 5.76
N SER A 268 -28.07 2.03 5.34
CA SER A 268 -28.65 1.90 4.00
C SER A 268 -27.75 2.40 2.87
N ARG A 269 -26.95 3.44 3.14
CA ARG A 269 -25.97 3.98 2.17
C ARG A 269 -24.79 3.05 2.06
N VAL A 270 -24.26 2.60 3.19
CA VAL A 270 -23.12 1.67 3.25
C VAL A 270 -23.47 0.35 2.57
N GLU A 271 -24.66 -0.20 2.80
CA GLU A 271 -25.14 -1.42 2.15
C GLU A 271 -25.20 -1.28 0.61
N LYS A 272 -25.62 -0.11 0.12
CA LYS A 272 -25.58 0.20 -1.32
C LYS A 272 -24.18 0.47 -1.85
N LEU A 273 -23.29 1.07 -1.07
CA LEU A 273 -21.94 1.41 -1.49
C LEU A 273 -20.98 0.21 -1.48
N ALA A 274 -21.17 -0.75 -0.57
CA ALA A 274 -20.14 -1.73 -0.26
C ALA A 274 -20.66 -3.15 -0.05
N PHE A 275 -19.89 -4.13 -0.52
CA PHE A 275 -20.13 -5.54 -0.26
C PHE A 275 -19.55 -5.93 1.12
N PRO A 276 -20.34 -6.55 2.03
CA PRO A 276 -19.86 -6.93 3.35
C PRO A 276 -18.89 -8.11 3.30
N VAL A 277 -17.74 -7.94 3.94
CA VAL A 277 -16.69 -8.96 4.10
C VAL A 277 -16.43 -9.16 5.58
N ARG A 278 -16.90 -10.29 6.11
CA ARG A 278 -16.70 -10.64 7.52
C ARG A 278 -15.26 -11.11 7.75
N MET A 279 -14.56 -10.41 8.63
CA MET A 279 -13.24 -10.76 9.13
C MET A 279 -13.32 -11.72 10.33
N PRO A 280 -12.23 -12.43 10.67
CA PRO A 280 -12.17 -13.22 11.89
C PRO A 280 -12.33 -12.36 13.15
N ASP A 281 -12.95 -12.95 14.17
CA ASP A 281 -13.14 -12.31 15.48
C ASP A 281 -11.94 -12.65 16.39
N GLU A 282 -10.73 -12.27 15.96
CA GLU A 282 -9.46 -12.50 16.70
C GLU A 282 -8.59 -11.24 16.76
N LYS A 283 -7.93 -11.02 17.91
CA LYS A 283 -7.07 -9.85 18.18
C LYS A 283 -5.63 -10.04 17.67
N ILE A 284 -5.47 -10.25 16.37
CA ILE A 284 -4.16 -10.54 15.75
C ILE A 284 -3.11 -9.47 16.05
N ARG A 285 -3.48 -8.18 16.01
CA ARG A 285 -2.56 -7.08 16.36
C ARG A 285 -1.94 -7.26 17.75
N SER A 286 -2.73 -7.69 18.74
CA SER A 286 -2.23 -7.91 20.10
C SER A 286 -1.29 -9.12 20.17
N LYS A 287 -1.57 -10.19 19.41
CA LYS A 287 -0.70 -11.37 19.34
C LYS A 287 0.65 -11.04 18.71
N ILE A 288 0.66 -10.31 17.60
CA ILE A 288 1.89 -9.86 16.94
C ILE A 288 2.71 -8.97 17.89
N ALA A 289 2.07 -8.00 18.54
CA ALA A 289 2.76 -7.12 19.49
C ALA A 289 3.38 -7.88 20.68
N GLN A 290 2.73 -8.94 21.17
CA GLN A 290 3.29 -9.79 22.22
C GLN A 290 4.57 -10.50 21.74
N GLN A 291 4.55 -11.08 20.55
CA GLN A 291 5.72 -11.75 19.96
C GLN A 291 6.87 -10.78 19.71
N GLU A 292 6.59 -9.58 19.19
CA GLU A 292 7.58 -8.52 18.98
C GLU A 292 8.20 -8.08 20.31
N ASN A 293 7.39 -7.89 21.35
CA ASN A 293 7.87 -7.53 22.68
C ASN A 293 8.74 -8.63 23.31
N GLU A 294 8.40 -9.90 23.12
CA GLU A 294 9.21 -11.03 23.61
C GLU A 294 10.57 -11.11 22.91
N GLN A 295 10.60 -10.91 21.58
CA GLN A 295 11.85 -10.85 20.81
C GLN A 295 12.71 -9.65 21.21
N LEU A 296 12.09 -8.48 21.39
CA LEU A 296 12.78 -7.29 21.86
C LEU A 296 13.36 -7.52 23.26
N LEU A 297 12.59 -8.11 24.17
CA LEU A 297 13.05 -8.44 25.52
C LEU A 297 14.30 -9.32 25.49
N GLN A 298 14.32 -10.35 24.65
CA GLN A 298 15.51 -11.21 24.47
C GLN A 298 16.72 -10.38 24.02
N SER A 299 16.56 -9.54 23.00
CA SER A 299 17.65 -8.69 22.49
C SER A 299 18.13 -7.62 23.48
N LEU A 300 17.28 -7.18 24.41
CA LEU A 300 17.64 -6.21 25.45
C LEU A 300 18.42 -6.84 26.62
N PHE A 301 18.36 -8.17 26.75
CA PHE A 301 19.10 -8.93 27.77
C PHE A 301 20.41 -9.55 27.24
N GLU A 302 20.66 -9.50 25.93
CA GLU A 302 21.94 -9.84 25.29
C GLU A 302 22.96 -8.69 25.37
#